data_AF-A0A7C2KPI4-F1
#
_entry.id   AF-A0A7C2KPI4-F1
#
_cell.length_a   1.000
_cell.length_b   1.000
_cell.length_c   1.000
_cell.angle_alpha   90.00
_cell.angle_beta   90.00
_cell.angle_gamma   90.00
#
_symmetry.space_group_name_H-M   'P 1'
#
loop_
_entity.id
_entity.type
_entity.pdbx_description
1 polymer ?
#
loop_
_entity_poly.entity_id
_entity_poly.type
_entity_poly.pdbx_seq_one_letter_code
_entity_poly.pdbx_strand_id
1 'polypeptide(L)'
;MRSLFIDGGAIVILLLFVIAGFRRGAWPSGFVLLGTLIGTVLVDLWRDGVVHLLTPIDLASGLPLFLALSGLLLIAIVVGYGVDTIFELGLENAAEWSHRLIGAAIGLVNAALVITYLARYAGAAWPDPATTAWLTTTTVVPLVINLLPWGMLALTLIGLLILLLRFLHAIHTERELDADRLPPQEATLRVLERIDQALGHRRR
;
A
#
# COMPACT_ATOMS: atom_id res chain seq x y z
N MET A 1 -15.76 5.28 -30.42
CA MET A 1 -14.43 4.69 -30.70
C MET A 1 -13.38 5.14 -29.70
N ARG A 2 -13.19 6.45 -29.45
CA ARG A 2 -12.20 6.94 -28.47
C ARG A 2 -12.44 6.48 -27.02
N SER A 3 -13.69 6.42 -26.56
CA SER A 3 -14.04 5.90 -25.23
C SER A 3 -13.61 4.43 -25.04
N LEU A 4 -13.78 3.59 -26.06
CA LEU A 4 -13.35 2.19 -26.04
C LEU A 4 -11.82 2.03 -25.88
N PHE A 5 -11.03 2.95 -26.44
CA PHE A 5 -9.58 2.93 -26.25
C PHE A 5 -9.17 3.31 -24.83
N ILE A 6 -9.86 4.28 -24.21
CA ILE A 6 -9.62 4.67 -22.82
C ILE A 6 -10.03 3.54 -21.86
N ASP A 7 -11.23 2.97 -22.06
CA ASP A 7 -11.70 1.82 -21.30
C ASP A 7 -10.78 0.60 -21.48
N GLY A 8 -10.35 0.32 -22.71
CA GLY A 8 -9.40 -0.75 -23.01
C GLY A 8 -8.05 -0.55 -22.30
N GLY A 9 -7.50 0.67 -22.33
CA GLY A 9 -6.28 1.01 -21.61
C GLY A 9 -6.43 0.86 -20.09
N ALA A 10 -7.54 1.32 -19.53
CA ALA A 10 -7.84 1.17 -18.10
C ALA A 10 -7.96 -0.31 -17.69
N ILE A 11 -8.60 -1.14 -18.51
CA ILE A 11 -8.71 -2.59 -18.29
C ILE A 11 -7.33 -3.25 -18.32
N VAL A 12 -6.47 -2.86 -19.25
CA VAL A 12 -5.09 -3.39 -19.32
C VAL A 12 -4.32 -3.03 -18.05
N ILE A 13 -4.41 -1.79 -17.58
CA ILE A 13 -3.77 -1.36 -16.32
C ILE A 13 -4.30 -2.19 -15.14
N LEU A 14 -5.63 -2.35 -15.04
CA LEU A 14 -6.25 -3.19 -14.01
C LEU A 14 -5.70 -4.62 -14.02
N LEU A 15 -5.70 -5.26 -15.19
CA LEU A 15 -5.24 -6.64 -15.32
C LEU A 15 -3.76 -6.79 -14.96
N LEU A 16 -2.90 -5.89 -15.44
CA LEU A 16 -1.46 -5.96 -15.16
C LEU A 16 -1.19 -5.89 -13.65
N PHE A 17 -1.80 -4.93 -12.96
CA PHE A 17 -1.60 -4.74 -11.53
C PHE A 17 -2.24 -5.86 -10.70
N VAL A 18 -3.43 -6.33 -11.07
CA VAL A 18 -4.10 -7.47 -10.40
C VAL A 18 -3.28 -8.74 -10.55
N ILE A 19 -2.77 -9.04 -11.75
CA ILE A 19 -1.93 -10.22 -12.00
C ILE A 19 -0.61 -10.09 -11.22
N ALA A 20 0.03 -8.92 -11.26
CA ALA A 20 1.27 -8.68 -10.52
C ALA A 20 1.06 -8.87 -9.00
N GLY A 21 -0.02 -8.30 -8.45
CA GLY A 21 -0.39 -8.46 -7.04
C GLY A 21 -0.72 -9.92 -6.69
N PHE A 22 -1.47 -10.61 -7.54
CA PHE A 22 -1.83 -12.01 -7.34
C PHE A 22 -0.61 -12.95 -7.31
N ARG A 23 0.42 -12.64 -8.09
CA ARG A 23 1.66 -13.42 -8.10
C ARG A 23 2.50 -13.18 -6.85
N ARG A 24 2.66 -11.92 -6.45
CA ARG A 24 3.49 -11.51 -5.30
C ARG A 24 2.91 -11.86 -3.92
N GLY A 25 1.58 -11.95 -3.81
CA GLY A 25 0.93 -12.19 -2.52
C GLY A 25 0.88 -10.96 -1.60
N ALA A 26 0.32 -11.14 -0.40
CA ALA A 26 -0.11 -10.03 0.47
C ALA A 26 1.01 -9.11 0.95
N TRP A 27 2.12 -9.68 1.44
CA TRP A 27 3.16 -8.95 2.15
C TRP A 27 3.99 -8.03 1.21
N PRO A 28 4.55 -8.53 0.09
CA PRO A 28 5.22 -7.65 -0.86
C PRO A 28 4.25 -6.63 -1.48
N SER A 29 3.00 -7.03 -1.73
CA SER A 29 1.98 -6.12 -2.29
C SER A 29 1.65 -4.96 -1.32
N GLY A 30 1.68 -5.20 -0.01
CA GLY A 30 1.46 -4.17 1.01
C GLY A 30 2.53 -3.07 1.00
N PHE A 31 3.81 -3.45 0.93
CA PHE A 31 4.90 -2.47 0.78
C PHE A 31 4.81 -1.68 -0.51
N VAL A 32 4.44 -2.38 -1.59
CA VAL A 32 4.26 -1.78 -2.91
C VAL A 32 3.12 -0.76 -2.90
N LEU A 33 2.00 -1.06 -2.24
CA LEU A 33 0.91 -0.11 -2.04
C LEU A 33 1.37 1.11 -1.23
N LEU A 34 2.10 0.89 -0.13
CA LEU A 34 2.63 1.99 0.68
C LEU A 34 3.57 2.88 -0.14
N GLY A 35 4.49 2.29 -0.90
CA GLY A 35 5.41 3.01 -1.78
C GLY A 35 4.69 3.73 -2.91
N THR A 36 3.65 3.13 -3.50
CA THR A 36 2.81 3.76 -4.51
C THR A 36 2.06 4.95 -3.92
N LEU A 37 1.51 4.81 -2.71
CA LEU A 37 0.84 5.92 -2.01
C LEU A 37 1.78 7.08 -1.71
N ILE A 38 2.94 6.79 -1.11
CA ILE A 38 3.97 7.81 -0.84
C ILE A 38 4.40 8.48 -2.15
N GLY A 39 4.66 7.69 -3.19
CA GLY A 39 5.02 8.17 -4.51
C GLY A 39 3.95 9.07 -5.12
N THR A 40 2.67 8.68 -5.05
CA THR A 40 1.56 9.48 -5.57
C THR A 40 1.35 10.79 -4.82
N VAL A 41 1.55 10.80 -3.50
CA VAL A 41 1.53 12.03 -2.68
C VAL A 41 2.69 12.94 -3.08
N LEU A 42 3.90 12.38 -3.26
CA LEU A 42 5.05 13.15 -3.74
C LEU A 42 4.78 13.74 -5.13
N VAL A 43 4.21 12.97 -6.07
CA VAL A 43 3.86 13.46 -7.40
C VAL A 43 2.87 14.62 -7.30
N ASP A 44 1.88 14.54 -6.40
CA ASP A 44 0.89 15.60 -6.22
C ASP A 44 1.52 16.88 -5.64
N LEU A 45 2.46 16.75 -4.71
CA LEU A 45 3.25 17.88 -4.18
C LEU A 45 4.16 18.50 -5.25
N TRP A 46 4.73 17.68 -6.12
CA TRP A 46 5.64 18.13 -7.19
C TRP A 46 4.92 18.65 -8.43
N ARG A 47 3.62 18.40 -8.58
CA ARG A 47 2.81 18.84 -9.74
C ARG A 47 2.99 20.33 -10.02
N ASP A 48 2.84 21.16 -9.00
CA ASP A 48 2.94 22.62 -9.15
C ASP A 48 4.36 23.04 -9.52
N GLY A 49 5.38 22.33 -9.00
CA GLY A 49 6.77 22.50 -9.41
C GLY A 49 7.00 22.17 -10.88
N VAL A 50 6.45 21.06 -11.38
CA VAL A 50 6.52 20.68 -12.81
C VAL A 50 5.83 21.73 -13.69
N VAL A 51 4.65 22.19 -13.31
CA VAL A 51 3.93 23.24 -14.04
C VAL A 51 4.75 24.53 -14.07
N HIS A 52 5.32 24.93 -12.92
CA HIS A 52 6.17 26.12 -12.84
C HIS A 52 7.43 26.01 -13.70
N LEU A 53 8.06 24.84 -13.78
CA LEU A 53 9.23 24.59 -14.63
C LEU A 53 8.91 24.61 -16.13
N LEU A 54 7.71 24.17 -16.53
CA LEU A 54 7.30 24.10 -17.93
C LEU A 54 6.67 25.40 -18.45
N THR A 55 6.19 26.27 -17.55
CA THR A 55 5.55 27.56 -17.90
C THR A 55 6.47 28.47 -18.73
N PRO A 56 7.75 28.69 -18.38
CA PRO A 56 8.63 29.60 -19.11
C PRO A 56 8.92 29.19 -20.56
N ILE A 57 8.73 27.91 -20.89
CA ILE A 57 8.99 27.32 -22.20
C ILE A 57 7.70 26.97 -22.96
N ASP A 58 6.55 27.46 -22.48
CA ASP A 58 5.22 27.24 -23.08
C ASP A 58 4.83 25.76 -23.24
N LEU A 59 5.32 24.90 -22.33
CA LEU A 59 5.03 23.46 -22.29
C LEU A 59 4.13 23.06 -21.11
N ALA A 60 3.60 24.04 -20.37
CA ALA A 60 2.72 23.82 -19.21
C ALA A 60 1.27 23.44 -19.59
N SER A 61 1.04 22.94 -20.80
CA SER A 61 -0.25 22.43 -21.26
C SER A 61 -0.08 21.32 -22.30
N GLY A 62 -1.16 20.60 -22.58
CA GLY A 62 -1.24 19.58 -23.61
C GLY A 62 -0.35 18.35 -23.35
N LEU A 63 0.08 17.72 -24.44
CA LEU A 63 0.85 16.48 -24.39
C LEU A 63 2.15 16.58 -23.56
N PRO A 64 2.96 17.65 -23.64
CA PRO A 64 4.17 17.79 -22.84
C PRO A 64 3.91 17.72 -21.33
N LEU A 65 2.91 18.47 -20.84
CA LEU A 65 2.54 18.44 -19.41
C LEU A 65 2.02 17.05 -19.01
N PHE A 66 1.19 16.42 -19.84
CA PHE A 66 0.69 15.08 -19.57
C PHE A 66 1.83 14.06 -19.44
N LEU A 67 2.77 14.07 -20.39
CA LEU A 67 3.93 13.17 -20.37
C LEU A 67 4.84 13.41 -19.16
N ALA A 68 5.06 14.67 -18.78
CA ALA A 68 5.86 15.00 -17.60
C ALA A 68 5.22 14.46 -16.30
N LEU A 69 3.91 14.67 -16.11
CA LEU A 69 3.20 14.18 -14.93
C LEU A 69 3.07 12.65 -14.93
N SER A 70 2.77 12.03 -16.07
CA SER A 70 2.75 10.57 -16.22
C SER A 70 4.13 9.95 -16.01
N GLY A 71 5.21 10.60 -16.47
CA GLY A 71 6.58 10.18 -16.24
C GLY A 71 6.95 10.25 -14.76
N LEU A 72 6.54 11.31 -14.06
CA LEU A 72 6.75 11.43 -12.62
C LEU A 72 5.98 10.36 -11.84
N LEU A 73 4.74 10.07 -12.24
CA LEU A 73 3.95 8.96 -11.70
C LEU A 73 4.62 7.61 -11.96
N LEU A 74 5.17 7.40 -13.16
CA LEU A 74 5.91 6.18 -13.48
C LEU A 74 7.15 6.03 -12.58
N ILE A 75 7.92 7.10 -12.35
CA ILE A 75 9.05 7.09 -11.43
C ILE A 75 8.57 6.74 -10.01
N ALA A 76 7.48 7.33 -9.55
CA ALA A 76 6.88 7.03 -8.25
C ALA A 76 6.47 5.55 -8.13
N ILE A 77 5.88 4.98 -9.19
CA ILE A 77 5.55 3.56 -9.26
C ILE A 77 6.82 2.73 -9.21
N VAL A 78 7.87 3.09 -9.98
CA VAL A 78 9.15 2.35 -10.01
C VAL A 78 9.82 2.35 -8.63
N VAL A 79 9.87 3.50 -7.97
CA VAL A 79 10.41 3.63 -6.61
C VAL A 79 9.56 2.83 -5.62
N GLY A 80 8.23 2.91 -5.72
CA GLY A 80 7.32 2.20 -4.82
C GLY A 80 7.30 0.68 -5.03
N TYR A 81 7.46 0.22 -6.27
CA TYR A 81 7.51 -1.20 -6.61
C TYR A 81 8.90 -1.81 -6.42
N GLY A 82 9.96 -0.99 -6.38
CA GLY A 82 11.36 -1.43 -6.45
C GLY A 82 11.75 -1.85 -7.87
N VAL A 83 12.91 -1.38 -8.34
CA VAL A 83 13.42 -1.66 -9.70
C VAL A 83 13.58 -3.17 -9.93
N ASP A 84 14.21 -3.86 -8.98
CA ASP A 84 14.48 -5.31 -9.08
C ASP A 84 13.18 -6.13 -9.15
N THR A 85 12.18 -5.74 -8.37
CA THR A 85 10.87 -6.41 -8.33
C THR A 85 10.06 -6.25 -9.62
N ILE A 86 10.27 -5.16 -10.38
CA ILE A 86 9.65 -4.93 -11.70
C ILE A 86 10.34 -5.80 -12.75
N PHE A 87 11.67 -5.86 -12.74
CA PHE A 87 12.45 -6.65 -13.71
C PHE A 87 12.34 -8.15 -13.49
N GLU A 88 12.20 -8.60 -12.24
CA GLU A 88 11.98 -10.03 -11.91
C GLU A 88 10.51 -10.48 -12.05
N LEU A 89 9.60 -9.62 -12.55
CA LEU A 89 8.17 -9.93 -12.74
C LEU A 89 7.48 -10.52 -11.49
N GLY A 90 7.98 -10.24 -10.29
CA GLY A 90 7.43 -10.79 -9.04
C GLY A 90 7.38 -12.33 -9.04
N LEU A 91 8.47 -12.99 -9.40
CA LEU A 91 8.59 -14.45 -9.48
C LEU A 91 8.64 -15.18 -8.12
N GLU A 92 8.32 -14.51 -7.01
CA GLU A 92 8.03 -15.22 -5.76
C GLU A 92 6.57 -15.70 -5.79
N ASN A 93 6.38 -16.97 -6.12
CA ASN A 93 5.07 -17.62 -5.99
C ASN A 93 4.73 -17.74 -4.50
N ALA A 94 3.84 -16.86 -4.01
CA ALA A 94 3.27 -17.04 -2.68
C ALA A 94 2.61 -18.43 -2.57
N ALA A 95 3.03 -19.21 -1.57
CA ALA A 95 2.61 -20.61 -1.41
C ALA A 95 1.11 -20.77 -1.11
N GLU A 96 0.48 -19.76 -0.51
CA GLU A 96 -0.92 -19.80 -0.09
C GLU A 96 -1.84 -18.95 -0.99
N TRP A 97 -2.98 -19.53 -1.39
CA TRP A 97 -3.98 -18.84 -2.22
C TRP A 97 -4.61 -17.62 -1.52
N SER A 98 -4.81 -17.68 -0.20
CA SER A 98 -5.31 -16.56 0.61
C SER A 98 -4.44 -15.30 0.45
N HIS A 99 -3.11 -15.47 0.51
CA HIS A 99 -2.15 -14.39 0.34
C HIS A 99 -2.17 -13.82 -1.08
N ARG A 100 -2.38 -14.67 -2.09
CA ARG A 100 -2.49 -14.25 -3.50
C ARG A 100 -3.73 -13.42 -3.76
N LEU A 101 -4.87 -13.76 -3.16
CA LEU A 101 -6.10 -12.97 -3.27
C LEU A 101 -5.95 -11.58 -2.63
N ILE A 102 -5.31 -11.50 -1.46
CA ILE A 102 -5.01 -10.20 -0.83
C ILE A 102 -4.06 -9.39 -1.71
N GLY A 103 -3.02 -10.02 -2.28
CA GLY A 103 -2.13 -9.36 -3.24
C GLY A 103 -2.87 -8.84 -4.47
N ALA A 104 -3.81 -9.60 -5.03
CA ALA A 104 -4.65 -9.17 -6.15
C ALA A 104 -5.54 -7.98 -5.78
N ALA A 105 -6.12 -7.97 -4.58
CA ALA A 105 -6.93 -6.86 -4.08
C ALA A 105 -6.09 -5.58 -3.93
N ILE A 106 -4.87 -5.70 -3.41
CA ILE A 106 -3.92 -4.59 -3.32
C ILE A 106 -3.51 -4.10 -4.72
N GLY A 107 -3.26 -5.02 -5.64
CA GLY A 107 -3.01 -4.72 -7.05
C GLY A 107 -4.15 -3.92 -7.68
N LEU A 108 -5.40 -4.31 -7.42
CA LEU A 108 -6.58 -3.59 -7.89
C LEU A 108 -6.63 -2.15 -7.37
N VAL A 109 -6.31 -1.93 -6.10
CA VAL A 109 -6.26 -0.58 -5.51
C VAL A 109 -5.13 0.26 -6.13
N ASN A 110 -3.95 -0.32 -6.33
CA ASN A 110 -2.85 0.35 -7.02
C ASN A 110 -3.24 0.74 -8.46
N ALA A 111 -3.89 -0.16 -9.20
CA ALA A 111 -4.38 0.14 -10.54
C ALA A 111 -5.38 1.31 -10.53
N ALA A 112 -6.29 1.29 -9.56
CA ALA A 112 -7.30 2.32 -9.39
C ALA A 112 -6.68 3.69 -9.08
N LEU A 113 -5.63 3.73 -8.26
CA LEU A 113 -4.84 4.94 -8.01
C LEU A 113 -4.21 5.45 -9.30
N VAL A 114 -3.51 4.59 -10.06
CA VAL A 114 -2.87 4.98 -11.32
C VAL A 114 -3.88 5.55 -12.31
N ILE A 115 -5.01 4.87 -12.52
CA ILE A 115 -6.07 5.33 -13.42
C ILE A 115 -6.62 6.70 -12.98
N THR A 116 -6.83 6.88 -11.67
CA THR A 116 -7.33 8.15 -11.12
C THR A 116 -6.34 9.29 -11.37
N TYR A 117 -5.05 9.07 -11.16
CA TYR A 117 -4.02 10.08 -11.42
C TYR A 117 -3.87 10.38 -12.92
N LEU A 118 -3.90 9.37 -13.79
CA LEU A 118 -3.87 9.59 -15.23
C LEU A 118 -5.06 10.42 -15.72
N ALA A 119 -6.27 10.13 -15.21
CA ALA A 119 -7.46 10.93 -15.51
C ALA A 119 -7.32 12.37 -15.01
N ARG A 120 -6.78 12.57 -13.80
CA ARG A 120 -6.51 13.89 -13.22
C ARG A 120 -5.48 14.67 -14.04
N TYR A 121 -4.42 14.03 -14.51
CA TYR A 121 -3.39 14.67 -15.34
C TYR A 121 -3.90 15.00 -16.74
N ALA A 122 -4.75 14.14 -17.32
CA ALA A 122 -5.42 14.45 -18.57
C ALA A 122 -6.27 15.71 -18.44
N GLY A 123 -7.05 15.85 -17.36
CA GLY A 123 -7.83 17.08 -17.09
C GLY A 123 -6.97 18.31 -16.84
N ALA A 124 -5.77 18.15 -16.26
CA ALA A 124 -4.82 19.25 -16.06
C ALA A 124 -4.14 19.69 -17.36
N ALA A 125 -3.76 18.72 -18.21
CA ALA A 125 -3.09 18.95 -19.48
C ALA A 125 -4.02 19.53 -20.55
N TRP A 126 -5.26 19.07 -20.58
CA TRP A 126 -6.28 19.50 -21.54
C TRP A 126 -7.53 19.98 -20.78
N PRO A 127 -7.54 21.24 -20.31
CA PRO A 127 -8.64 21.79 -19.49
C PRO A 127 -9.90 22.12 -20.30
N ASP A 128 -10.09 21.51 -21.47
CA ASP A 128 -11.23 21.77 -22.33
C ASP A 128 -12.46 20.92 -21.96
N PRO A 129 -13.68 21.40 -22.26
CA PRO A 129 -14.91 20.67 -21.94
C PRO A 129 -15.04 19.32 -22.66
N ALA A 130 -14.40 19.15 -23.82
CA ALA A 130 -14.48 17.91 -24.60
C ALA A 130 -13.66 16.79 -23.94
N THR A 131 -12.47 17.08 -23.44
CA THR A 131 -11.67 16.13 -22.64
C THR A 131 -12.42 15.68 -21.39
N THR A 132 -13.07 16.62 -20.69
CA THR A 132 -13.88 16.30 -19.51
C THR A 132 -15.06 15.39 -19.89
N ALA A 133 -15.78 15.70 -20.98
CA ALA A 133 -16.86 14.87 -21.48
C ALA A 133 -16.37 13.47 -21.91
N TRP A 134 -15.16 13.34 -22.45
CA TRP A 134 -14.60 12.04 -22.80
C TRP A 134 -14.27 11.20 -21.58
N LEU A 135 -13.68 11.79 -20.54
CA LEU A 135 -13.38 11.07 -19.30
C LEU A 135 -14.66 10.62 -18.58
N THR A 136 -15.73 11.42 -18.60
CA THR A 136 -16.99 11.08 -17.93
C THR A 136 -17.90 10.12 -18.72
N THR A 137 -17.74 10.03 -20.04
CA THR A 137 -18.53 9.12 -20.89
C THR A 137 -17.93 7.73 -21.03
N THR A 138 -16.73 7.49 -20.50
CA THR A 138 -16.15 6.15 -20.38
C THR A 138 -16.81 5.36 -19.26
N THR A 139 -16.72 4.03 -19.30
CA THR A 139 -17.38 3.19 -18.28
C THR A 139 -16.47 2.90 -17.09
N VAL A 140 -15.20 2.59 -17.37
CA VAL A 140 -14.26 2.06 -16.38
C VAL A 140 -13.69 3.19 -15.53
N VAL A 141 -13.32 4.31 -16.13
CA VAL A 141 -12.66 5.41 -15.41
C VAL A 141 -13.56 6.02 -14.33
N PRO A 142 -14.83 6.39 -14.58
CA PRO A 142 -15.69 6.95 -13.54
C PRO A 142 -16.01 5.92 -12.46
N LEU A 143 -16.23 4.66 -12.85
CA LEU A 143 -16.46 3.56 -11.90
C LEU A 143 -15.30 3.42 -10.92
N VAL A 144 -14.07 3.39 -11.44
CA VAL A 144 -12.84 3.28 -10.65
C VAL A 144 -12.67 4.48 -9.72
N ILE A 145 -12.83 5.70 -10.24
CA ILE A 145 -12.70 6.94 -9.44
C ILE A 145 -13.74 6.96 -8.31
N ASN A 146 -14.97 6.52 -8.57
CA ASN A 146 -16.04 6.49 -7.57
C ASN A 146 -15.85 5.39 -6.51
N LEU A 147 -15.27 4.25 -6.89
CA LEU A 147 -15.05 3.12 -5.97
C LEU A 147 -13.76 3.23 -5.16
N LEU A 148 -12.75 3.94 -5.66
CA LEU A 148 -11.44 4.04 -5.03
C LEU A 148 -11.50 4.52 -3.56
N PRO A 149 -12.28 5.56 -3.18
CA PRO A 149 -12.40 5.98 -1.79
C PRO A 149 -12.90 4.86 -0.87
N TRP A 150 -13.88 4.07 -1.34
CA TRP A 150 -14.42 2.94 -0.58
C TRP A 150 -13.39 1.81 -0.44
N GLY A 151 -12.61 1.54 -1.49
CA GLY A 151 -11.50 0.58 -1.44
C GLY A 151 -10.42 0.99 -0.43
N MET A 152 -10.03 2.27 -0.44
CA MET A 152 -9.05 2.84 0.50
C MET A 152 -9.56 2.80 1.94
N LEU A 153 -10.84 3.12 2.16
CA LEU A 153 -11.48 3.03 3.46
C LEU A 153 -11.51 1.58 3.98
N ALA A 154 -11.89 0.62 3.13
CA ALA A 154 -11.88 -0.79 3.50
C ALA A 154 -10.48 -1.28 3.90
N LEU A 155 -9.45 -0.93 3.12
CA LEU A 155 -8.06 -1.25 3.45
C LEU A 155 -7.61 -0.63 4.78
N THR A 156 -7.97 0.64 5.01
CA THR A 156 -7.63 1.35 6.25
C THR A 156 -8.29 0.69 7.46
N LEU A 157 -9.57 0.33 7.35
CA LEU A 157 -10.30 -0.36 8.41
C LEU A 157 -9.73 -1.76 8.71
N ILE A 158 -9.37 -2.51 7.67
CA ILE A 158 -8.72 -3.82 7.83
C ILE A 158 -7.36 -3.65 8.51
N GLY A 159 -6.55 -2.69 8.07
CA GLY A 159 -5.27 -2.38 8.70
C GLY A 159 -5.40 -2.00 10.17
N LEU A 160 -6.39 -1.16 10.50
CA LEU A 160 -6.68 -0.75 11.86
C LEU A 160 -7.12 -1.94 12.73
N LEU A 161 -7.96 -2.82 12.19
CA LEU A 161 -8.40 -4.03 12.87
C LEU A 161 -7.22 -4.95 13.18
N ILE A 162 -6.31 -5.16 12.23
CA ILE A 162 -5.10 -5.97 12.42
C ILE A 162 -4.21 -5.38 13.51
N LEU A 163 -3.99 -4.05 13.48
CA LEU A 163 -3.19 -3.36 14.50
C LEU A 163 -3.83 -3.47 15.89
N LEU A 164 -5.15 -3.31 15.97
CA LEU A 164 -5.91 -3.44 17.21
C LEU A 164 -5.78 -4.85 17.79
N LEU A 165 -5.96 -5.89 16.95
CA LEU A 165 -5.81 -7.28 17.37
C LEU A 165 -4.39 -7.57 17.85
N ARG A 166 -3.36 -7.05 17.15
CA ARG A 166 -1.97 -7.20 17.56
C ARG A 166 -1.67 -6.49 18.88
N PHE A 167 -2.23 -5.31 19.09
CA PHE A 167 -2.10 -4.56 20.33
C PHE A 167 -2.78 -5.28 21.51
N LEU A 168 -4.00 -5.79 21.31
CA LEU A 168 -4.71 -6.59 22.31
C LEU A 168 -3.94 -7.87 22.65
N HIS A 169 -3.38 -8.54 21.64
CA HIS A 169 -2.55 -9.73 21.86
C HIS A 169 -1.31 -9.39 22.68
N ALA A 170 -0.59 -8.32 22.35
CA ALA A 170 0.59 -7.88 23.11
C ALA A 170 0.27 -7.60 24.59
N ILE A 171 -0.83 -6.89 24.88
CA ILE A 171 -1.27 -6.65 26.27
C ILE A 171 -1.60 -7.96 26.97
N HIS A 172 -2.25 -8.89 26.28
CA HIS A 172 -2.62 -10.17 26.89
C HIS A 172 -1.39 -11.02 27.22
N THR A 173 -0.40 -11.07 26.31
CA THR A 173 0.86 -11.78 26.53
C THR A 173 1.66 -11.16 27.68
N GLU A 174 1.71 -9.83 27.79
CA GLU A 174 2.36 -9.16 28.93
C GLU A 174 1.68 -9.47 30.26
N ARG A 175 0.34 -9.53 30.28
CA ARG A 175 -0.42 -9.91 31.49
C ARG A 175 -0.20 -11.36 31.90
N GLU A 176 -0.05 -12.27 30.94
CA GLU A 176 0.29 -13.67 31.23
C GLU A 176 1.71 -13.81 31.79
N LEU A 177 2.68 -13.06 31.23
CA LEU A 177 4.05 -13.03 31.72
C LEU A 177 4.19 -12.44 33.14
N ASP A 178 3.39 -11.43 33.49
CA ASP A 178 3.38 -10.87 34.85
C ASP A 178 2.55 -11.72 35.84
N ALA A 179 1.58 -12.50 35.38
CA ALA A 179 0.84 -13.45 36.21
C ALA A 179 1.69 -14.68 36.61
N ASP A 180 2.63 -15.10 35.76
CA ASP A 180 3.54 -16.24 36.01
C ASP A 180 4.80 -15.84 36.83
N ARG A 181 5.01 -14.54 37.05
CA ARG A 181 6.03 -14.04 37.99
C ARG A 181 5.52 -14.19 39.42
N LEU A 182 5.93 -15.29 40.06
CA LEU A 182 5.78 -15.50 41.51
C LEU A 182 6.14 -14.22 42.28
N PRO A 183 5.32 -13.78 43.25
CA PRO A 183 5.61 -12.58 44.02
C PRO A 183 6.99 -12.73 44.68
N PRO A 184 7.82 -11.67 44.72
CA PRO A 184 9.22 -11.74 45.16
C PRO A 184 9.38 -12.35 46.56
N GLN A 185 8.35 -12.31 47.41
CA GLN A 185 8.34 -12.93 48.73
C GLN A 185 8.37 -14.47 48.68
N GLU A 186 7.64 -15.13 47.76
CA GLU A 186 7.63 -16.59 47.68
C GLU A 186 8.92 -17.16 47.10
N ALA A 187 9.51 -16.47 46.11
CA ALA A 187 10.82 -16.83 45.57
C ALA A 187 11.91 -16.68 46.64
N THR A 188 11.86 -15.61 47.44
CA THR A 188 12.82 -15.36 48.52
C THR A 188 12.67 -16.39 49.65
N LEU A 189 11.43 -16.76 50.02
CA LEU A 189 11.17 -17.80 51.02
C LEU A 189 11.70 -19.17 50.59
N ARG A 190 11.52 -19.58 49.33
CA ARG A 190 12.06 -20.86 48.83
C ARG A 190 13.60 -20.87 48.80
N VAL A 191 14.23 -19.74 48.52
CA VAL A 191 15.69 -19.63 48.57
C VAL A 191 16.19 -19.72 50.01
N LEU A 192 15.53 -19.04 50.95
CA LEU A 192 15.84 -19.14 52.38
C LEU A 192 15.67 -20.56 52.91
N GLU A 193 14.59 -21.25 52.52
CA GLU A 193 14.32 -22.64 52.92
C GLU A 193 15.38 -23.61 52.38
N ARG A 194 15.85 -23.41 51.14
CA ARG A 194 16.97 -24.20 50.56
C ARG A 194 18.30 -23.93 51.27
N ILE A 195 18.57 -22.68 51.65
CA ILE A 195 19.78 -22.32 52.39
C ILE A 195 19.76 -22.97 53.77
N ASP A 196 18.61 -22.96 54.46
CA ASP A 196 18.47 -23.56 55.78
C ASP A 196 18.62 -25.08 55.74
N GLN A 197 18.05 -25.76 54.74
CA GLN A 197 18.27 -27.20 54.51
C GLN A 197 19.75 -27.53 54.25
N ALA A 198 20.44 -26.73 53.45
CA ALA A 198 21.86 -26.92 53.15
C ALA A 198 22.77 -26.68 54.36
N LEU A 199 22.42 -25.74 55.23
CA LEU A 199 23.15 -25.47 56.47
C LEU A 199 22.85 -26.51 57.57
N GLY A 200 21.61 -26.99 57.65
CA GLY A 200 21.20 -28.07 58.55
C GLY A 200 21.92 -29.39 58.28
N HIS A 201 22.25 -29.69 57.01
CA HIS A 201 23.04 -30.87 56.64
C HIS A 201 24.52 -30.79 57.03
N ARG A 202 25.08 -29.60 57.32
CA ARG A 202 26.48 -29.44 57.76
C ARG A 202 26.68 -29.49 59.28
N ARG A 203 25.60 -29.54 60.08
CA ARG A 203 25.65 -29.57 61.55
C ARG A 203 25.43 -30.95 62.17
N ARG A 204 25.28 -32.00 61.35
CA ARG A 204 25.32 -33.41 61.79
C ARG A 204 26.61 -34.04 61.29
#